data_AF-A0A099LKH2-F1
#
_entry.id   AF-A0A099LKH2-F1
#
_cell.length_a   1.000
_cell.length_b   1.000
_cell.length_c   1.000
_cell.angle_alpha   90.00
_cell.angle_beta   90.00
_cell.angle_gamma   90.00
#
_symmetry.space_group_name_H-M   'P 1'
#
loop_
_entity.id
_entity.type
_entity.pdbx_description
1 polymer ?
#
loop_
_entity_poly.entity_id
_entity_poly.type
_entity_poly.pdbx_seq_one_letter_code
_entity_poly.pdbx_strand_id
1 'polypeptide(L)'
;MVYPAIDACEALSTLLHGLLDRDDLYESMQKISQISVRTVAQLEEAQTGDKITNDNQKENEAVCAEWDVQWAIFRPLREATERDIDLIKDLRQELRDECMSNIGLTLD
;
A
#
# COMPACT_ATOMS: atom_id res chain seq x y z
N MET A 1 -11.66 -11.87 7.70
CA MET A 1 -11.38 -11.20 6.41
C MET A 1 -12.22 -9.95 6.14
N VAL A 2 -13.16 -9.54 7.00
CA VAL A 2 -13.96 -8.33 6.75
C VAL A 2 -13.10 -7.07 6.76
N TYR A 3 -12.15 -6.95 7.71
CA TYR A 3 -11.32 -5.74 7.85
C TYR A 3 -10.42 -5.44 6.64
N PRO A 4 -9.62 -6.39 6.10
CA PRO A 4 -8.83 -6.12 4.89
C PRO A 4 -9.65 -5.73 3.66
N ALA A 5 -10.84 -6.33 3.50
CA ALA A 5 -11.73 -5.98 2.40
C ALA A 5 -12.31 -4.55 2.55
N ILE A 6 -12.60 -4.12 3.78
CA ILE A 6 -13.01 -2.74 4.07
C ILE A 6 -11.88 -1.77 3.79
N ASP A 7 -10.65 -2.06 4.25
CA ASP A 7 -9.48 -1.21 4.00
C ASP A 7 -9.21 -1.04 2.50
N ALA A 8 -9.32 -2.11 1.71
CA ALA A 8 -9.18 -2.04 0.25
C ALA A 8 -10.24 -1.11 -0.39
N CYS A 9 -11.50 -1.19 0.07
CA CYS A 9 -12.56 -0.29 -0.36
C CYS A 9 -12.34 1.16 0.10
N GLU A 10 -11.83 1.35 1.33
CA GLU A 10 -11.48 2.67 1.88
C GLU A 10 -10.39 3.33 1.01
N ALA A 11 -9.29 2.62 0.74
CA ALA A 11 -8.20 3.12 -0.10
C ALA A 11 -8.68 3.51 -1.50
N LEU A 12 -9.54 2.70 -2.12
CA LEU A 12 -10.10 3.02 -3.44
C LEU A 12 -11.00 4.26 -3.39
N SER A 13 -11.85 4.37 -2.37
CA SER A 13 -12.71 5.54 -2.15
C SER A 13 -11.89 6.81 -1.91
N THR A 14 -10.82 6.71 -1.11
CA THR A 14 -9.87 7.81 -0.87
C THR A 14 -9.21 8.27 -2.16
N LEU A 15 -8.76 7.35 -3.02
CA LEU A 15 -8.19 7.70 -4.32
C LEU A 15 -9.21 8.42 -5.21
N LEU A 16 -10.43 7.89 -5.31
CA LEU A 16 -11.48 8.49 -6.14
C LEU A 16 -11.82 9.91 -5.69
N HIS A 17 -11.96 10.14 -4.38
CA HIS A 17 -12.20 11.49 -3.85
C HIS A 17 -11.02 12.43 -4.13
N GLY A 18 -9.78 12.01 -3.91
CA GLY A 18 -8.60 12.82 -4.23
C GLY A 18 -8.43 13.11 -5.73
N LEU A 19 -8.96 12.27 -6.61
CA LEU A 19 -8.98 12.55 -8.05
C LEU A 19 -10.08 13.54 -8.45
N LEU A 20 -11.20 13.56 -7.72
CA LEU A 20 -12.28 14.53 -7.91
C LEU A 20 -11.90 15.90 -7.35
N ASP A 21 -11.23 15.91 -6.19
CA ASP A 21 -10.70 17.11 -5.54
C ASP A 21 -9.17 17.14 -5.62
N ARG A 22 -8.66 17.77 -6.68
CA ARG A 22 -7.22 17.76 -7.00
C ARG A 22 -6.34 18.41 -5.94
N ASP A 23 -6.89 19.28 -5.10
CA ASP A 23 -6.15 19.94 -4.03
C ASP A 23 -5.77 18.92 -2.92
N ASP A 24 -6.58 17.87 -2.75
CA ASP A 24 -6.40 16.83 -1.73
C ASP A 24 -5.71 15.56 -2.26
N LEU A 25 -5.32 15.52 -3.53
CA LEU A 25 -4.76 14.31 -4.16
C LEU A 25 -3.48 13.85 -3.44
N TYR A 26 -2.59 14.78 -3.07
CA TYR A 26 -1.35 14.45 -2.39
C TYR A 26 -1.60 13.84 -1.01
N GLU A 27 -2.50 14.44 -0.22
CA GLU A 27 -2.90 13.90 1.09
C GLU A 27 -3.59 12.54 0.94
N SER A 28 -4.42 12.38 -0.07
CA SER A 28 -5.10 11.12 -0.39
C SER A 28 -4.09 10.00 -0.69
N MET A 29 -3.02 10.30 -1.44
CA MET A 29 -1.95 9.33 -1.70
C MET A 29 -1.21 8.90 -0.43
N GLN A 30 -0.94 9.84 0.49
CA GLN A 30 -0.34 9.52 1.79
C GLN A 30 -1.26 8.63 2.64
N LYS A 31 -2.56 8.93 2.66
CA LYS A 31 -3.56 8.12 3.36
C LYS A 31 -3.63 6.70 2.81
N ILE A 32 -3.60 6.52 1.50
CA ILE A 32 -3.61 5.18 0.87
C ILE A 32 -2.39 4.36 1.28
N SER A 33 -1.19 4.98 1.26
CA SER A 33 0.05 4.35 1.74
C SER A 33 -0.07 3.90 3.20
N GLN A 34 -0.64 4.74 4.06
CA GLN A 34 -0.87 4.42 5.47
C GLN A 34 -1.93 3.31 5.67
N ILE A 35 -3.02 3.32 4.90
CA ILE A 35 -4.05 2.27 4.96
C ILE A 35 -3.41 0.91 4.64
N SER A 36 -2.59 0.82 3.59
CA SER A 36 -1.94 -0.44 3.21
C SER A 36 -1.08 -1.01 4.35
N VAL A 37 -0.21 -0.19 4.95
CA VAL A 37 0.65 -0.61 6.08
C VAL A 37 -0.18 -0.96 7.31
N ARG A 38 -1.23 -0.19 7.58
CA ARG A 38 -2.15 -0.43 8.71
C ARG A 38 -2.84 -1.79 8.57
N THR A 39 -3.27 -2.17 7.38
CA THR A 39 -3.89 -3.49 7.14
C THR A 39 -2.94 -4.63 7.47
N VAL A 40 -1.66 -4.50 7.09
CA VAL A 40 -0.61 -5.49 7.42
C VAL A 40 -0.37 -5.52 8.93
N ALA A 41 -0.18 -4.37 9.56
CA ALA A 41 0.04 -4.30 11.01
C ALA A 41 -1.13 -4.90 11.79
N GLN A 42 -2.38 -4.56 11.45
CA GLN A 42 -3.56 -5.11 12.13
C GLN A 42 -3.69 -6.63 11.96
N LEU A 43 -3.26 -7.18 10.82
CA LEU A 43 -3.23 -8.62 10.63
C LEU A 43 -2.19 -9.28 11.56
N GLU A 44 -0.98 -8.72 11.60
CA GLU A 44 0.10 -9.21 12.48
C GLU A 44 -0.29 -9.12 13.96
N GLU A 45 -0.89 -8.01 14.40
CA GLU A 45 -1.42 -7.85 15.76
C GLU A 45 -2.49 -8.92 16.07
N ALA A 46 -3.36 -9.22 15.11
CA ALA A 46 -4.40 -10.23 15.29
C ALA A 46 -3.85 -11.66 15.34
N GLN A 47 -2.75 -11.94 14.65
CA GLN A 47 -2.11 -13.26 14.62
C GLN A 47 -1.22 -13.52 15.84
N THR A 48 -0.45 -12.51 16.25
CA THR A 48 0.53 -12.62 17.34
C THR A 48 -0.05 -12.25 18.71
N GLY A 49 -1.06 -11.38 18.74
CA GLY A 49 -1.59 -10.76 19.96
C GLY A 49 -0.75 -9.59 20.48
N ASP A 50 0.38 -9.29 19.84
CA ASP A 50 1.27 -8.20 20.21
C ASP A 50 0.90 -6.92 19.48
N LYS A 51 0.98 -5.78 20.15
CA LYS A 51 0.68 -4.49 19.52
C LYS A 51 1.84 -4.01 18.67
N ILE A 52 1.52 -3.48 17.50
CA ILE A 52 2.45 -2.80 16.60
C ILE A 52 2.25 -1.29 16.77
N THR A 53 3.29 -0.61 17.21
CA THR A 53 3.33 0.83 17.49
C THR A 53 4.42 1.49 16.67
N ASN A 54 4.46 2.82 16.69
CA ASN A 54 5.53 3.57 16.03
C ASN A 54 6.94 3.23 16.55
N ASP A 55 7.05 2.69 17.76
CA ASP A 55 8.32 2.38 18.41
C ASP A 55 8.89 1.02 17.96
N ASN A 56 8.03 0.02 17.73
CA ASN A 56 8.44 -1.36 17.41
C ASN A 56 8.10 -1.80 15.96
N GLN A 57 7.37 -1.01 15.18
CA GLN A 57 6.97 -1.37 13.82
C GLN A 57 8.12 -1.74 12.88
N LYS A 58 9.34 -1.25 13.13
CA LYS A 58 10.56 -1.60 12.36
C LYS A 58 11.12 -2.98 12.70
N GLU A 59 10.64 -3.60 13.77
CA GLU A 59 11.00 -4.96 14.19
C GLU A 59 10.04 -5.99 13.59
N ASN A 60 8.88 -5.57 13.07
CA ASN A 60 7.94 -6.47 12.40
C ASN A 60 8.32 -6.64 10.92
N GLU A 61 8.58 -7.89 10.51
CA GLU A 61 9.06 -8.21 9.17
C GLU A 61 8.01 -7.92 8.09
N ALA A 62 6.72 -8.20 8.33
CA ALA A 62 5.65 -7.98 7.36
C ALA A 62 5.44 -6.48 7.09
N VAL A 63 5.47 -5.66 8.14
CA VAL A 63 5.39 -4.20 8.02
C VAL A 63 6.59 -3.63 7.24
N CYS A 64 7.80 -4.13 7.51
CA CYS A 64 8.99 -3.74 6.75
C CYS A 64 8.90 -4.15 5.28
N ALA A 65 8.43 -5.36 4.99
CA ALA A 65 8.25 -5.84 3.62
C ALA A 65 7.24 -4.98 2.84
N GLU A 66 6.12 -4.58 3.46
CA GLU A 66 5.15 -3.67 2.84
C GLU A 66 5.77 -2.30 2.52
N TRP A 67 6.59 -1.75 3.41
CA TRP A 67 7.33 -0.52 3.10
C TRP A 67 8.33 -0.70 1.98
N ASP A 68 9.03 -1.82 1.92
CA ASP A 68 9.99 -2.11 0.85
C ASP A 68 9.28 -2.13 -0.52
N VAL A 69 8.10 -2.75 -0.60
CA VAL A 69 7.25 -2.74 -1.81
C VAL A 69 6.83 -1.31 -2.18
N GLN A 70 6.32 -0.54 -1.21
CA GLN A 70 5.94 0.86 -1.48
C GLN A 70 7.12 1.71 -1.95
N TRP A 71 8.32 1.51 -1.38
CA TRP A 71 9.53 2.18 -1.80
C TRP A 71 10.00 1.76 -3.18
N ALA A 72 9.88 0.48 -3.53
CA ALA A 72 10.20 -0.03 -4.86
C ALA A 72 9.32 0.61 -5.95
N ILE A 73 8.05 0.90 -5.64
CA ILE A 73 7.14 1.62 -6.53
C ILE A 73 7.46 3.13 -6.56
N PHE A 74 7.62 3.75 -5.39
CA PHE A 74 7.73 5.20 -5.29
C PHE A 74 9.07 5.75 -5.83
N ARG A 75 10.17 5.06 -5.56
CA ARG A 75 11.52 5.50 -5.95
C ARG A 75 11.66 5.78 -7.45
N PRO A 76 11.33 4.86 -8.38
CA PRO A 76 11.47 5.12 -9.81
C PRO A 76 10.51 6.21 -10.29
N LEU A 77 9.28 6.26 -9.76
CA LEU A 77 8.32 7.32 -10.09
C LEU A 77 8.82 8.72 -9.68
N ARG A 78 9.49 8.82 -8.53
CA ARG A 78 10.11 10.06 -8.05
C ARG A 78 11.33 10.47 -8.87
N GLU A 79 12.10 9.50 -9.35
CA GLU A 79 13.34 9.72 -10.10
C GLU A 79 13.09 10.02 -11.59
N ALA A 80 11.90 9.69 -12.10
CA ALA A 80 11.47 10.05 -13.45
C ALA A 80 11.39 11.57 -13.62
N THR A 81 12.11 12.11 -14.61
CA THR A 81 12.16 13.55 -14.90
C THR A 81 10.92 14.06 -15.64
N GLU A 82 10.18 13.14 -16.25
CA GLU A 82 8.92 13.41 -16.95
C GLU A 82 7.94 12.25 -16.76
N ARG A 83 6.73 12.41 -17.26
CA ARG A 83 5.72 11.35 -17.20
C ARG A 83 6.14 10.18 -18.09
N ASP A 84 6.72 9.15 -17.47
CA ASP A 84 7.10 7.91 -18.12
C ASP A 84 5.93 6.90 -18.10
N ILE A 85 5.29 6.72 -19.26
CA ILE A 85 4.14 5.81 -19.40
C ILE A 85 4.57 4.35 -19.35
N ASP A 86 5.76 4.03 -19.86
CA ASP A 86 6.22 2.65 -19.94
C ASP A 86 6.66 2.17 -18.56
N LEU A 87 7.34 3.03 -17.77
CA LEU A 87 7.57 2.78 -16.34
C LEU A 87 6.28 2.46 -15.57
N ILE A 88 5.21 3.24 -15.78
CA ILE A 88 3.93 3.00 -15.09
C ILE A 88 3.32 1.66 -15.52
N LYS A 89 3.44 1.27 -16.78
CA LYS A 89 2.91 -0.02 -17.27
C LYS A 89 3.71 -1.18 -16.70
N ASP A 90 5.04 -1.05 -16.63
CA ASP A 90 5.94 -2.09 -16.14
C ASP A 90 5.70 -2.33 -14.65
N LEU A 91 5.69 -1.28 -13.82
CA LEU A 91 5.33 -1.37 -12.39
C LEU A 91 3.96 -2.04 -12.18
N ARG A 92 2.97 -1.68 -13.01
CA ARG A 92 1.64 -2.29 -12.94
C ARG A 92 1.66 -3.75 -13.36
N GLN A 93 2.50 -4.13 -14.33
CA GLN A 93 2.61 -5.50 -14.81
C GLN A 93 3.27 -6.38 -13.75
N GLU A 94 4.34 -5.90 -13.10
CA GLU A 94 5.00 -6.59 -11.99
C GLU A 94 4.01 -6.95 -10.87
N LEU A 95 3.20 -5.98 -10.41
CA LEU A 95 2.17 -6.22 -9.40
C LEU A 95 1.10 -7.21 -9.84
N ARG A 96 0.78 -7.26 -11.14
CA ARG A 96 -0.19 -8.20 -11.69
C ARG A 96 0.37 -9.60 -11.81
N ASP A 97 1.63 -9.73 -12.17
CA ASP A 97 2.32 -11.01 -12.33
C ASP A 97 2.54 -11.69 -10.97
N GLU A 98 2.81 -10.92 -9.92
CA GLU A 98 2.85 -11.44 -8.54
C GLU A 98 1.46 -11.87 -8.05
N CYS A 99 0.41 -11.15 -8.45
CA CYS A 99 -1.00 -11.45 -8.16
C CYS A 99 -1.31 -11.70 -6.66
N MET A 100 -0.56 -11.03 -5.78
CA MET A 100 -0.64 -11.20 -4.34
C MET A 100 -0.98 -9.87 -3.67
N SER A 101 -1.91 -9.89 -2.73
CA SER A 101 -2.20 -8.71 -1.89
C SER A 101 -1.06 -8.46 -0.89
N ASN A 102 -1.03 -7.24 -0.32
CA ASN A 102 -0.12 -6.86 0.77
C ASN A 102 -0.19 -7.76 2.02
N ILE A 103 -1.25 -8.55 2.18
CA ILE A 103 -1.42 -9.53 3.26
C ILE A 103 -1.29 -10.99 2.81
N GLY A 104 -0.67 -11.24 1.65
CA GLY A 104 -0.36 -12.58 1.17
C GLY A 104 -1.55 -13.37 0.59
N LEU A 105 -2.70 -12.73 0.38
CA LEU A 105 -3.85 -13.36 -0.30
C LEU A 105 -3.68 -13.36 -1.83
N THR A 106 -4.01 -14.49 -2.44
CA THR A 106 -4.21 -14.64 -3.89
C THR A 106 -5.67 -15.01 -4.17
N LEU A 107 -6.15 -14.71 -5.38
CA LEU A 107 -7.47 -15.15 -5.86
C LEU A 107 -7.23 -16.23 -6.91
N ASP A 108 -7.28 -17.50 -6.50
CA ASP A 108 -7.31 -18.64 -7.44
C ASP A 108 -8.61 -18.67 -8.26
#